data_AF-A0A8T5XJV5-F1
#
_entry.id   AF-A0A8T5XJV5-F1
#
_cell.length_a   1.000
_cell.length_b   1.000
_cell.length_c   1.000
_cell.angle_alpha   90.00
_cell.angle_beta   90.00
_cell.angle_gamma   90.00
#
_symmetry.space_group_name_H-M   'P 1'
#
loop_
_entity.id
_entity.type
_entity.pdbx_description
1 polymer ?
#
loop_
_entity_poly.entity_id
_entity_poly.type
_entity_poly.pdbx_seq_one_letter_code
_entity_poly.pdbx_strand_id
1 'polypeptide(L)'
;MRTKAYIENNLGYIYLESKQYKKAFNHLMTAKRIKEELKSEDLPNTLYELYKYFIKTGDRVKALKYLDDGINFSKENDIKKSLIDGLDHYINYYLENSEYNKAIDILIKQIEILKSVQMKDRLIKAYMKLGNTYNEIKNEREAILSFNKAYECMKA
;
A
#
# COMPACT_ATOMS: atom_id res chain seq x y z
N MET A 1 -1.83 -25.86 5.99
CA MET A 1 -2.64 -24.93 5.17
C MET A 1 -2.07 -23.50 5.18
N ARG A 2 -1.83 -22.88 6.35
CA ARG A 2 -1.19 -21.54 6.45
C ARG A 2 0.17 -21.46 5.74
N THR A 3 1.09 -22.38 6.02
CA THR A 3 2.42 -22.43 5.35
C THR A 3 2.32 -22.57 3.84
N LYS A 4 1.35 -23.36 3.35
CA LYS A 4 1.10 -23.50 1.91
C LYS A 4 0.70 -22.14 1.31
N ALA A 5 -0.25 -21.43 1.92
CA ALA A 5 -0.68 -20.12 1.44
C ALA A 5 0.48 -19.10 1.39
N TYR A 6 1.39 -19.14 2.36
CA TYR A 6 2.58 -18.31 2.36
C TYR A 6 3.54 -18.65 1.21
N ILE A 7 3.80 -19.94 0.97
CA ILE A 7 4.63 -20.41 -0.15
C ILE A 7 4.02 -20.00 -1.49
N GLU A 8 2.71 -20.22 -1.68
CA GLU A 8 1.98 -19.84 -2.89
C GLU A 8 2.07 -18.33 -3.14
N ASN A 9 1.93 -17.50 -2.09
CA ASN A 9 2.09 -16.05 -2.22
C ASN A 9 3.49 -15.67 -2.71
N ASN A 10 4.54 -16.27 -2.12
CA ASN A 10 5.92 -15.95 -2.47
C ASN A 10 6.29 -16.42 -3.87
N LEU A 11 5.82 -17.60 -4.29
CA LEU A 11 5.96 -18.03 -5.69
C LEU A 11 5.25 -17.06 -6.64
N GLY A 12 4.04 -16.63 -6.27
CA GLY A 12 3.28 -15.60 -6.99
C GLY A 12 4.09 -14.32 -7.21
N TYR A 13 4.65 -13.77 -6.14
CA TYR A 13 5.52 -12.59 -6.17
C TYR A 13 6.77 -12.81 -7.04
N ILE A 14 7.51 -13.91 -6.86
CA ILE A 14 8.74 -14.20 -7.62
C ILE A 14 8.45 -14.30 -9.12
N TYR A 15 7.37 -15.01 -9.49
CA TYR A 15 6.96 -15.11 -10.89
C TYR A 15 6.48 -13.77 -11.45
N LEU A 16 5.85 -12.93 -10.63
CA LEU A 16 5.43 -11.59 -11.05
C LEU A 16 6.62 -10.71 -11.40
N GLU A 17 7.64 -10.67 -10.53
CA GLU A 17 8.86 -9.90 -10.76
C GLU A 17 9.68 -10.47 -11.93
N SER A 18 9.61 -11.78 -12.15
CA SER A 18 10.21 -12.45 -13.32
C SER A 18 9.37 -12.31 -14.61
N LYS A 19 8.29 -11.51 -14.61
CA LYS A 19 7.36 -11.31 -15.74
C LYS A 19 6.68 -12.59 -16.26
N GLN A 20 6.66 -13.66 -15.47
CA GLN A 20 5.97 -14.92 -15.76
C GLN A 20 4.50 -14.84 -15.30
N TYR A 21 3.73 -13.95 -15.92
CA TYR A 21 2.40 -13.52 -15.44
C TYR A 21 1.40 -14.66 -15.23
N LYS A 22 1.33 -15.65 -16.15
CA LYS A 22 0.39 -16.78 -15.99
C LYS A 22 0.68 -17.58 -14.71
N LYS A 23 1.95 -17.83 -14.40
CA LYS A 23 2.34 -18.55 -13.17
C LYS A 23 2.07 -17.70 -11.93
N ALA A 24 2.44 -16.42 -11.99
CA ALA A 24 2.18 -15.47 -10.91
C ALA A 24 0.70 -15.47 -10.51
N PHE A 25 -0.20 -15.32 -11.50
CA PHE A 25 -1.64 -15.30 -11.26
C PHE A 25 -2.14 -16.60 -10.61
N ASN A 26 -1.74 -17.76 -11.12
CA ASN A 26 -2.18 -19.05 -10.57
C ASN A 26 -1.79 -19.23 -9.09
N HIS A 27 -0.55 -18.89 -8.75
CA HIS A 27 -0.03 -18.97 -7.38
C HIS A 27 -0.71 -17.94 -6.45
N LEU A 28 -0.85 -16.68 -6.89
CA LEU A 28 -1.52 -15.64 -6.10
C LEU A 28 -3.02 -15.96 -5.87
N MET A 29 -3.73 -16.48 -6.87
CA MET A 29 -5.13 -16.88 -6.72
C MET A 29 -5.29 -18.09 -5.78
N THR A 30 -4.34 -19.04 -5.83
CA THR A 30 -4.31 -20.17 -4.88
C THR A 30 -4.07 -19.69 -3.46
N ALA A 31 -3.11 -18.78 -3.25
CA ALA A 31 -2.84 -18.16 -1.95
C ALA A 31 -4.07 -17.41 -1.42
N LYS A 32 -4.71 -16.60 -2.28
CA LYS A 32 -5.92 -15.82 -1.96
C LYS A 32 -7.02 -16.75 -1.43
N ARG A 33 -7.39 -17.78 -2.20
CA ARG A 33 -8.43 -18.73 -1.81
C ARG A 33 -8.17 -19.37 -0.45
N ILE A 34 -6.94 -19.85 -0.22
CA ILE A 34 -6.59 -20.50 1.06
C ILE A 34 -6.65 -19.48 2.21
N LYS A 35 -6.19 -18.24 2.01
CA LYS A 35 -6.23 -17.20 3.06
C LYS A 35 -7.66 -16.75 3.37
N GLU A 36 -8.55 -16.69 2.38
CA GLU A 36 -9.98 -16.44 2.58
C GLU A 36 -10.64 -17.55 3.40
N GLU A 37 -10.41 -18.82 3.04
CA GLU A 37 -10.92 -19.99 3.77
C GLU A 37 -10.46 -20.00 5.23
N LEU A 38 -9.22 -19.55 5.47
CA LEU A 38 -8.62 -19.50 6.81
C LEU A 38 -8.93 -18.21 7.57
N LYS A 39 -9.62 -17.22 6.96
CA LYS A 39 -9.80 -15.86 7.50
C LYS A 39 -8.47 -15.26 7.98
N SER A 40 -7.44 -15.38 7.17
CA SER A 40 -6.07 -15.01 7.54
C SER A 40 -5.88 -13.49 7.51
N GLU A 41 -5.31 -12.93 8.57
CA GLU A 41 -4.88 -11.52 8.63
C GLU A 41 -3.83 -11.16 7.56
N ASP A 42 -3.17 -12.15 6.96
CA ASP A 42 -2.22 -11.95 5.85
C ASP A 42 -2.87 -11.88 4.47
N LEU A 43 -4.21 -11.97 4.38
CA LEU A 43 -4.95 -11.86 3.11
C LEU A 43 -4.61 -10.56 2.34
N PRO A 44 -4.54 -9.37 2.96
CA PRO A 44 -4.21 -8.12 2.28
C PRO A 44 -2.89 -8.19 1.49
N ASN A 45 -1.87 -8.87 2.03
CA ASN A 45 -0.59 -9.01 1.33
C ASN A 45 -0.76 -9.68 -0.04
N THR A 46 -1.62 -10.70 -0.14
CA THR A 46 -1.91 -11.36 -1.43
C THR A 46 -2.75 -10.48 -2.34
N LEU A 47 -3.71 -9.74 -1.79
CA LEU A 47 -4.54 -8.81 -2.56
C LEU A 47 -3.69 -7.68 -3.14
N TYR A 48 -2.71 -7.16 -2.40
CA TYR A 48 -1.77 -6.15 -2.90
C TYR A 48 -0.82 -6.68 -3.98
N GLU A 49 -0.42 -7.96 -3.91
CA GLU A 49 0.31 -8.60 -5.01
C GLU A 49 -0.57 -8.78 -6.26
N LEU A 50 -1.87 -9.05 -6.10
CA LEU A 50 -2.82 -9.08 -7.21
C LEU A 50 -3.06 -7.67 -7.80
N TYR A 51 -3.11 -6.63 -6.96
CA TYR A 51 -3.09 -5.24 -7.42
C TYR A 51 -1.86 -4.98 -8.32
N LYS A 52 -0.66 -5.29 -7.85
CA LYS A 52 0.58 -5.13 -8.64
C LYS A 52 0.55 -5.95 -9.93
N TYR A 53 0.02 -7.17 -9.87
CA TYR A 53 -0.18 -8.01 -11.06
C TYR A 53 -1.00 -7.29 -12.11
N PHE A 54 -2.18 -6.79 -11.73
CA PHE A 54 -3.09 -6.15 -12.69
C PHE A 54 -2.58 -4.79 -13.18
N ILE A 55 -1.82 -4.05 -12.37
CA ILE A 55 -1.07 -2.87 -12.86
C ILE A 55 -0.09 -3.28 -13.96
N LYS A 56 0.74 -4.30 -13.72
CA LYS A 56 1.76 -4.76 -14.69
C LYS A 56 1.15 -5.36 -15.96
N THR A 57 -0.06 -5.92 -15.89
CA THR A 57 -0.77 -6.47 -17.07
C THR A 57 -1.77 -5.49 -17.69
N GLY A 58 -1.90 -4.27 -17.18
CA GLY A 58 -2.68 -3.18 -17.77
C GLY A 58 -4.17 -3.12 -17.43
N ASP A 59 -4.68 -3.98 -16.53
CA ASP A 59 -6.09 -3.96 -16.12
C ASP A 59 -6.26 -3.11 -14.85
N ARG A 60 -6.25 -1.79 -15.03
CA ARG A 60 -6.31 -0.82 -13.91
C ARG A 60 -7.57 -0.96 -13.05
N VAL A 61 -8.70 -1.31 -13.66
CA VAL A 61 -9.97 -1.49 -12.95
C VAL A 61 -9.88 -2.64 -11.96
N LYS A 62 -9.36 -3.81 -12.39
CA LYS A 62 -9.14 -4.92 -11.46
C LYS A 62 -8.05 -4.62 -10.44
N ALA A 63 -7.00 -3.92 -10.83
CA ALA A 63 -5.96 -3.53 -9.89
C ALA A 63 -6.55 -2.77 -8.70
N LEU A 64 -7.26 -1.66 -8.97
CA LEU A 64 -7.87 -0.84 -7.92
C LEU A 64 -8.88 -1.63 -7.08
N LYS A 65 -9.66 -2.53 -7.71
CA LYS A 65 -10.55 -3.43 -6.97
C LYS A 65 -9.79 -4.29 -5.94
N TYR A 66 -8.68 -4.92 -6.33
CA TYR A 66 -7.89 -5.74 -5.38
C TYR A 66 -7.22 -4.89 -4.28
N LEU A 67 -6.83 -3.66 -4.61
CA LEU A 67 -6.32 -2.72 -3.62
C LEU A 67 -7.40 -2.34 -2.60
N ASP A 68 -8.60 -2.00 -3.07
CA ASP A 68 -9.76 -1.70 -2.23
C ASP A 68 -10.16 -2.87 -1.34
N ASP A 69 -10.22 -4.08 -1.90
CA ASP A 69 -10.54 -5.30 -1.16
C ASP A 69 -9.55 -5.50 0.01
N GLY A 70 -8.25 -5.28 -0.21
CA GLY A 70 -7.22 -5.40 0.83
C GLY A 70 -7.30 -4.32 1.90
N ILE A 71 -7.59 -3.08 1.51
CA ILE A 71 -7.76 -1.96 2.44
C ILE A 71 -9.00 -2.14 3.30
N ASN A 72 -10.13 -2.50 2.69
CA ASN A 72 -11.39 -2.74 3.39
C ASN A 72 -11.25 -3.89 4.37
N PHE A 73 -10.65 -5.01 3.95
CA PHE A 73 -10.35 -6.12 4.84
C PHE A 73 -9.48 -5.68 6.02
N SER A 74 -8.40 -4.93 5.76
CA SER A 74 -7.51 -4.44 6.82
C SER A 74 -8.22 -3.50 7.79
N LYS A 75 -9.14 -2.65 7.30
CA LYS A 75 -9.92 -1.73 8.11
C LYS A 75 -10.96 -2.46 8.97
N GLU A 76 -11.68 -3.41 8.41
CA GLU A 76 -12.71 -4.20 9.10
C GLU A 76 -12.12 -5.09 10.20
N ASN A 77 -10.88 -5.56 10.03
CA ASN A 77 -10.19 -6.43 10.97
C ASN A 77 -9.14 -5.69 11.83
N ASP A 78 -9.12 -4.35 11.78
CA ASP A 78 -8.18 -3.48 12.51
C ASP A 78 -6.68 -3.79 12.32
N ILE A 79 -6.31 -4.29 11.14
CA ILE A 79 -4.93 -4.65 10.78
C ILE A 79 -4.18 -3.41 10.30
N LYS A 80 -3.77 -2.55 11.25
CA LYS A 80 -3.16 -1.24 10.97
C LYS A 80 -1.98 -1.30 10.00
N LYS A 81 -1.10 -2.29 10.12
CA LYS A 81 0.08 -2.43 9.27
C LYS A 81 -0.32 -2.63 7.80
N SER A 82 -1.20 -3.58 7.52
CA SER A 82 -1.70 -3.85 6.17
C SER A 82 -2.55 -2.69 5.62
N LEU A 83 -3.28 -1.96 6.48
CA LEU A 83 -3.96 -0.74 6.08
C LEU A 83 -2.97 0.31 5.58
N ILE A 84 -1.88 0.57 6.33
CA ILE A 84 -0.84 1.52 5.93
C ILE A 84 -0.20 1.12 4.58
N ASP A 85 0.06 -0.18 4.38
CA ASP A 85 0.64 -0.70 3.12
C ASP A 85 -0.31 -0.50 1.92
N GLY A 86 -1.62 -0.67 2.12
CA GLY A 86 -2.62 -0.36 1.10
C GLY A 86 -2.67 1.14 0.78
N LEU A 87 -2.62 2.01 1.80
CA LEU A 87 -2.55 3.45 1.59
C LEU A 87 -1.29 3.87 0.82
N ASP A 88 -0.15 3.23 1.06
CA ASP A 88 1.08 3.46 0.28
C ASP A 88 0.88 3.14 -1.21
N HIS A 89 0.17 2.06 -1.54
CA HIS A 89 -0.16 1.74 -2.93
C HIS A 89 -1.04 2.79 -3.57
N TYR A 90 -2.05 3.31 -2.85
CA TYR A 90 -2.88 4.40 -3.35
C TYR A 90 -2.10 5.69 -3.57
N ILE A 91 -1.26 6.07 -2.63
CA ILE A 91 -0.41 7.26 -2.74
C ILE A 91 0.47 7.14 -3.97
N ASN A 92 1.16 6.01 -4.15
CA ASN A 92 2.01 5.81 -5.33
C ASN A 92 1.19 5.83 -6.63
N TYR A 93 0.01 5.19 -6.66
CA TYR A 93 -0.88 5.22 -7.81
C TYR A 93 -1.24 6.66 -8.20
N TYR A 94 -1.66 7.49 -7.26
CA TYR A 94 -2.03 8.87 -7.55
C TYR A 94 -0.83 9.74 -7.93
N LEU A 95 0.33 9.55 -7.30
CA LEU A 95 1.55 10.26 -7.69
C LEU A 95 1.99 9.92 -9.11
N GLU A 96 1.95 8.64 -9.50
CA GLU A 96 2.29 8.19 -10.87
C GLU A 96 1.32 8.72 -11.93
N ASN A 97 0.09 9.05 -11.56
CA ASN A 97 -0.91 9.66 -12.45
C ASN A 97 -1.00 11.20 -12.28
N SER A 98 -0.06 11.83 -11.57
CA SER A 98 -0.04 13.27 -11.28
C SER A 98 -1.30 13.80 -10.59
N GLU A 99 -2.03 12.93 -9.90
CA GLU A 99 -3.23 13.27 -9.11
C GLU A 99 -2.83 13.70 -7.68
N TYR A 100 -1.96 14.71 -7.59
CA TYR A 100 -1.28 15.08 -6.34
C TYR A 100 -2.23 15.41 -5.17
N ASN A 101 -3.36 16.06 -5.42
CA ASN A 101 -4.34 16.39 -4.37
C ASN A 101 -4.93 15.11 -3.74
N LYS A 102 -5.21 14.07 -4.53
CA LYS A 102 -5.69 12.78 -4.00
C LYS A 102 -4.61 12.07 -3.19
N ALA A 103 -3.35 12.15 -3.64
CA ALA A 103 -2.22 11.61 -2.86
C ALA A 103 -2.08 12.33 -1.51
N ILE A 104 -2.23 13.66 -1.47
CA ILE A 104 -2.20 14.48 -0.25
C ILE A 104 -3.30 14.03 0.73
N ASP A 105 -4.54 13.87 0.27
CA ASP A 105 -5.66 13.44 1.12
C ASP A 105 -5.39 12.10 1.81
N ILE A 106 -4.73 11.19 1.11
CA ILE A 106 -4.41 9.84 1.60
C ILE A 106 -3.19 9.88 2.52
N LEU A 107 -2.16 10.68 2.20
CA LEU A 107 -1.01 10.91 3.07
C LEU A 107 -1.42 11.47 4.43
N ILE A 108 -2.33 12.44 4.47
CA ILE A 108 -2.84 13.02 5.73
C ILE A 108 -3.51 11.93 6.58
N LYS A 109 -4.38 11.10 5.98
CA LYS A 109 -5.02 9.97 6.68
C LYS A 109 -4.00 8.95 7.18
N GLN A 110 -3.00 8.61 6.37
CA GLN A 110 -1.95 7.66 6.73
C GLN A 110 -1.10 8.18 7.89
N ILE A 111 -0.77 9.47 7.91
CA ILE A 111 0.00 10.13 8.98
C ILE A 111 -0.72 10.00 10.33
N GLU A 112 -2.04 10.20 10.38
CA GLU A 112 -2.82 10.04 11.62
C GLU A 112 -2.77 8.60 12.14
N ILE A 113 -2.87 7.61 11.25
CA ILE A 113 -2.72 6.21 11.63
C ILE A 113 -1.29 5.96 12.14
N LEU A 114 -0.27 6.41 11.42
CA LEU A 114 1.14 6.22 11.78
C LEU A 114 1.49 6.81 13.15
N LYS A 115 0.91 7.96 13.50
CA LYS A 115 1.00 8.54 14.85
C LYS A 115 0.38 7.61 15.89
N SER A 116 -0.83 7.11 15.64
CA SER A 116 -1.55 6.24 16.59
C SER A 116 -0.83 4.93 16.90
N VAL A 117 -0.09 4.37 15.93
CA VAL A 117 0.67 3.12 16.08
C VAL A 117 2.16 3.35 16.36
N GLN A 118 2.59 4.60 16.56
CA GLN A 118 3.96 4.99 16.91
C GLN A 118 5.04 4.46 15.94
N MET A 119 4.73 4.36 14.65
CA MET A 119 5.67 3.92 13.61
C MET A 119 6.54 5.09 13.12
N LYS A 120 7.47 5.55 13.96
CA LYS A 120 8.29 6.76 13.78
C LYS A 120 8.96 6.85 12.41
N ASP A 121 9.65 5.80 11.95
CA ASP A 121 10.36 5.82 10.67
C ASP A 121 9.44 5.99 9.46
N ARG A 122 8.26 5.36 9.50
CA ARG A 122 7.26 5.51 8.45
C ARG A 122 6.57 6.88 8.53
N LEU A 123 6.35 7.40 9.74
CA LEU A 123 5.81 8.74 9.94
C LEU A 123 6.70 9.82 9.32
N ILE A 124 8.02 9.73 9.55
CA ILE A 124 9.01 10.64 8.94
C ILE A 124 8.93 10.58 7.41
N LYS A 125 8.92 9.36 6.84
CA LYS A 125 8.80 9.16 5.39
C LYS A 125 7.50 9.70 4.81
N ALA A 126 6.38 9.55 5.54
CA ALA A 126 5.09 10.07 5.12
C ALA A 126 5.09 11.61 5.09
N TYR A 127 5.65 12.27 6.10
CA TYR A 127 5.81 13.73 6.08
C TYR A 127 6.74 14.22 4.97
N MET A 128 7.85 13.53 4.71
CA MET A 128 8.73 13.86 3.58
C MET A 128 8.00 13.73 2.25
N LYS A 129 7.23 12.65 2.07
CA LYS A 129 6.43 12.45 0.85
C LYS A 129 5.33 13.50 0.71
N LEU A 130 4.69 13.89 1.80
CA LEU A 130 3.71 14.99 1.83
C LEU A 130 4.35 16.33 1.41
N GLY A 131 5.53 16.64 1.95
CA GLY A 131 6.29 17.84 1.59
C GLY A 131 6.65 17.89 0.10
N ASN A 132 7.17 16.79 -0.43
CA ASN A 132 7.42 16.65 -1.87
C ASN A 132 6.13 16.84 -2.70
N THR A 133 5.03 16.23 -2.27
CA THR A 133 3.75 16.29 -3.01
C THR A 133 3.16 17.70 -3.03
N TYR A 134 3.27 18.45 -1.93
CA TYR A 134 2.89 19.86 -1.92
C TYR A 134 3.78 20.73 -2.81
N ASN A 135 5.07 20.42 -2.90
CA ASN A 135 5.99 21.12 -3.79
C ASN A 135 5.63 20.91 -5.27
N GLU A 136 5.19 19.71 -5.67
CA GLU A 136 4.71 19.41 -7.03
C GLU A 136 3.54 20.34 -7.46
N ILE A 137 2.66 20.70 -6.53
CA ILE A 137 1.56 21.64 -6.78
C ILE A 137 1.90 23.10 -6.44
N LYS A 138 3.18 23.41 -6.23
CA LYS A 138 3.70 24.75 -5.88
C LYS A 138 3.10 25.34 -4.60
N ASN A 139 2.67 24.48 -3.67
CA ASN A 139 2.24 24.91 -2.34
C ASN A 139 3.44 24.91 -1.39
N GLU A 140 4.31 25.91 -1.54
CA GLU A 140 5.57 26.05 -0.80
C GLU A 140 5.37 26.06 0.72
N ARG A 141 4.31 26.74 1.19
CA ARG A 141 4.01 26.84 2.62
C ARG A 141 3.79 25.46 3.25
N GLU A 142 2.90 24.65 2.67
CA GLU A 142 2.59 23.33 3.21
C GLU A 142 3.73 22.33 2.99
N ALA A 143 4.52 22.51 1.93
CA ALA A 143 5.73 21.73 1.71
C ALA A 143 6.74 21.93 2.86
N ILE A 144 7.07 23.19 3.18
CA ILE A 144 8.00 23.54 4.29
C ILE A 144 7.47 23.03 5.62
N LEU A 145 6.18 23.23 5.91
CA LEU A 145 5.56 22.73 7.15
C LEU A 145 5.71 21.20 7.27
N SER A 146 5.49 20.46 6.18
CA SER A 146 5.61 19.01 6.15
C SER A 146 7.05 18.54 6.40
N PHE A 147 8.06 19.17 5.78
CA PHE A 147 9.47 18.85 6.05
C PHE A 147 9.90 19.17 7.48
N ASN A 148 9.43 20.29 8.04
CA ASN A 148 9.69 20.62 9.44
C ASN A 148 9.11 19.57 10.37
N LYS A 149 7.89 19.08 10.11
CA LYS A 149 7.29 17.97 10.86
C LYS A 149 8.12 16.69 10.77
N ALA A 150 8.66 16.36 9.59
CA ALA A 150 9.57 15.23 9.44
C ALA A 150 10.82 15.39 10.34
N TYR A 151 11.42 16.58 10.35
CA TYR A 151 12.62 16.89 11.14
C TYR A 151 12.35 16.88 12.66
N GLU A 152 11.22 17.44 13.10
CA GLU A 152 10.76 17.34 14.49
C GLU A 152 10.63 15.88 14.93
N CYS A 153 10.02 15.04 14.09
CA CYS A 153 9.89 13.61 14.37
C CYS A 153 11.24 12.91 14.47
N MET A 154 12.30 13.35 13.78
CA MET A 154 13.63 12.74 13.93
C MET A 154 14.25 12.99 15.31
N LYS A 155 13.96 14.15 15.91
CA LYS A 155 14.54 14.61 17.18
C LYS A 155 13.84 14.06 18.43
N ALA A 156 12.55 13.76 18.33
CA ALA A 156 11.74 13.22 19.43
C ALA A 156 12.13 11.78 19.77
#